data_AF-A0A9E6CET8-F1
#
_entry.id   AF-A0A9E6CET8-F1
#
_cell.length_a   1.000
_cell.length_b   1.000
_cell.length_c   1.000
_cell.angle_alpha   90.00
_cell.angle_beta   90.00
_cell.angle_gamma   90.00
#
_symmetry.space_group_name_H-M   'P 1'
#
loop_
_entity.id
_entity.type
_entity.pdbx_description
1 polymer ?
#
loop_
_entity_poly.entity_id
_entity_poly.type
_entity_poly.pdbx_seq_one_letter_code
_entity_poly.pdbx_strand_id
1 'polypeptide(L)'
;MKWIMLLAAGVGIGVGASFTGLGGGFLVVPLLLLLGYSAQRAVGTSFMAIFIISVSALLAHGRLSHVDFRTGIFLGVGGMVGAQIGAMLLDSVSTAQFKKIFALVLMGLAGYLFFK
;
A
#
# COMPACT_ATOMS: atom_id res chain seq x y z
N MET A 1 -24.02 -7.89 2.98
CA MET A 1 -23.47 -6.75 3.76
C MET A 1 -21.96 -6.55 3.61
N LYS A 2 -21.10 -7.56 3.77
CA LYS A 2 -19.62 -7.39 3.66
C LYS A 2 -19.14 -6.67 2.39
N TRP A 3 -19.71 -6.98 1.22
CA TRP A 3 -19.33 -6.35 -0.06
C TRP A 3 -19.61 -4.84 -0.14
N ILE A 4 -20.71 -4.39 0.48
CA ILE A 4 -21.08 -2.97 0.51
C ILE A 4 -20.11 -2.19 1.41
N MET A 5 -19.71 -2.76 2.55
CA MET A 5 -18.67 -2.16 3.40
C MET A 5 -17.31 -2.08 2.69
N LEU A 6 -16.92 -3.15 1.98
CA LEU A 6 -15.67 -3.16 1.21
C LEU A 6 -15.68 -2.11 0.07
N LEU A 7 -16.81 -1.94 -0.61
CA LEU A 7 -16.97 -0.90 -1.63
C LEU A 7 -16.88 0.50 -1.02
N ALA A 8 -17.63 0.79 0.05
CA ALA A 8 -17.60 2.09 0.70
C ALA A 8 -16.20 2.43 1.26
N ALA A 9 -15.56 1.45 1.91
CA ALA A 9 -14.20 1.62 2.42
C ALA A 9 -13.17 1.76 1.30
N GLY A 10 -13.30 1.00 0.22
CA GLY A 10 -12.44 1.10 -0.95
C GLY A 10 -12.52 2.47 -1.62
N VAL A 11 -13.73 3.03 -1.76
CA VAL A 11 -13.93 4.39 -2.28
C VAL A 11 -13.31 5.43 -1.34
N GLY A 12 -13.59 5.35 -0.03
CA GLY A 12 -13.04 6.30 0.95
C GLY A 12 -11.51 6.27 1.02
N ILE A 13 -10.93 5.06 1.04
CA ILE A 13 -9.47 4.88 1.03
C ILE A 13 -8.88 5.36 -0.30
N GLY A 14 -9.50 5.05 -1.43
CA GLY A 14 -9.03 5.48 -2.74
C GLY A 14 -8.94 7.00 -2.84
N VAL A 15 -10.00 7.71 -2.41
CA VAL A 15 -10.02 9.16 -2.37
C VAL A 15 -8.92 9.72 -1.46
N GLY A 16 -8.81 9.21 -0.22
CA GLY A 16 -7.76 9.64 0.72
C GLY A 16 -6.33 9.34 0.24
N ALA A 17 -6.14 8.20 -0.42
CA ALA A 17 -4.87 7.80 -1.01
C ALA A 17 -4.47 8.72 -2.18
N SER A 18 -5.44 9.14 -3.00
CA SER A 18 -5.20 10.09 -4.10
C SER A 18 -4.78 11.48 -3.59
N PHE A 19 -5.33 11.94 -2.46
CA PHE A 19 -4.92 13.22 -1.86
C PHE A 19 -3.51 13.17 -1.26
N THR A 20 -3.15 12.05 -0.65
CA THR A 20 -1.84 11.90 0.02
C THR A 20 -0.72 11.50 -0.94
N GLY A 21 -1.03 10.92 -2.10
CA GLY A 21 -0.05 10.42 -3.06
C GLY A 21 0.73 9.18 -2.61
N LEU A 22 0.38 8.59 -1.45
CA LEU A 22 1.12 7.50 -0.80
C LEU A 22 0.70 6.09 -1.27
N GLY A 23 -0.23 5.97 -2.22
CA GLY A 23 -0.67 4.69 -2.79
C GLY A 23 -1.67 3.88 -1.93
N GLY A 24 -2.07 4.35 -0.74
CA GLY A 24 -3.21 3.81 0.01
C GLY A 24 -3.01 2.47 0.73
N GLY A 25 -1.90 1.77 0.50
CA GLY A 25 -1.60 0.46 1.11
C GLY A 25 -1.59 0.47 2.64
N PHE A 26 -1.16 1.58 3.24
CA PHE A 26 -1.15 1.77 4.70
C PHE A 26 -2.56 1.81 5.33
N LEU A 27 -3.61 2.06 4.54
CA LEU A 27 -5.01 2.00 4.97
C LEU A 27 -5.67 0.67 4.61
N VAL A 28 -5.39 0.14 3.42
CA VAL A 28 -6.01 -1.11 2.93
C VAL A 28 -5.56 -2.32 3.76
N VAL A 29 -4.27 -2.41 4.10
CA VAL A 29 -3.73 -3.57 4.82
C VAL A 29 -4.33 -3.70 6.23
N PRO A 30 -4.34 -2.66 7.09
CA PRO A 30 -4.97 -2.76 8.41
C PRO A 30 -6.47 -3.05 8.33
N LEU A 31 -7.18 -2.44 7.38
CA LEU A 31 -8.62 -2.68 7.21
C LEU A 31 -8.91 -4.16 6.96
N LEU A 32 -8.20 -4.78 6.02
CA LEU A 32 -8.40 -6.20 5.71
C LEU A 32 -8.02 -7.11 6.88
N LEU A 33 -6.99 -6.74 7.64
CA LEU A 33 -6.58 -7.46 8.85
C LEU A 33 -7.61 -7.36 9.99
N LEU A 34 -8.33 -6.23 10.09
CA LEU A 34 -9.45 -6.03 11.03
C LEU A 34 -10.69 -6.83 10.61
N LEU A 35 -10.91 -6.99 9.29
CA LEU A 35 -11.99 -7.82 8.74
C LEU A 35 -11.71 -9.33 8.84
N GLY A 36 -10.57 -9.73 9.43
CA GLY A 36 -10.22 -11.12 9.71
C GLY A 36 -9.51 -11.84 8.57
N TYR A 37 -9.05 -11.13 7.53
CA TYR A 37 -8.24 -11.74 6.47
C TYR A 37 -6.81 -12.03 6.96
N SER A 38 -6.17 -13.06 6.38
CA SER A 38 -4.77 -13.38 6.64
C SER A 38 -3.84 -12.30 6.09
N ALA A 39 -2.63 -12.21 6.64
CA ALA A 39 -1.62 -11.25 6.19
C ALA A 39 -1.32 -11.39 4.68
N GLN A 40 -1.17 -12.63 4.16
CA GLN A 40 -0.94 -12.84 2.73
C GLN A 40 -2.09 -12.31 1.86
N ARG A 41 -3.35 -12.55 2.24
CA ARG A 41 -4.51 -12.04 1.49
C ARG A 41 -4.60 -10.52 1.55
N ALA A 42 -4.33 -9.94 2.72
CA ALA A 42 -4.36 -8.49 2.91
C ALA A 42 -3.28 -7.79 2.06
N VAL A 43 -2.04 -8.29 2.10
CA VAL A 43 -0.92 -7.75 1.32
C VAL A 43 -1.20 -7.88 -0.17
N GLY A 44 -1.57 -9.07 -0.66
CA GLY A 44 -1.85 -9.29 -2.09
C GLY A 44 -2.99 -8.42 -2.62
N THR A 45 -4.08 -8.29 -1.85
CA THR A 45 -5.22 -7.45 -2.24
C THR A 45 -4.84 -5.96 -2.27
N SER A 46 -4.08 -5.50 -1.27
CA SER A 46 -3.57 -4.13 -1.24
C SER A 46 -2.63 -3.82 -2.40
N PHE A 47 -1.78 -4.79 -2.80
CA PHE A 47 -0.85 -4.65 -3.91
C PHE A 47 -1.59 -4.40 -5.22
N MET A 48 -2.67 -5.16 -5.48
CA MET A 48 -3.50 -4.95 -6.66
C MET A 48 -4.17 -3.56 -6.66
N ALA A 49 -4.63 -3.09 -5.51
CA ALA A 49 -5.20 -1.75 -5.38
C ALA A 49 -4.14 -0.67 -5.65
N ILE A 50 -2.95 -0.79 -5.05
CA ILE A 50 -1.81 0.13 -5.25
C ILE A 50 -1.40 0.16 -6.72
N PHE A 51 -1.41 -0.99 -7.40
CA PHE A 51 -1.09 -1.08 -8.82
C PHE A 51 -2.04 -0.23 -9.67
N ILE A 52 -3.35 -0.38 -9.45
CA ILE A 52 -4.37 0.40 -10.16
C ILE A 52 -4.21 1.90 -9.88
N ILE A 53 -4.02 2.27 -8.62
CA ILE A 53 -3.80 3.67 -8.20
C ILE A 53 -2.54 4.24 -8.87
N SER A 54 -1.43 3.49 -8.86
CA SER A 54 -0.15 3.91 -9.43
C SER A 54 -0.21 4.09 -10.94
N VAL A 55 -0.88 3.17 -11.66
CA VAL A 55 -1.08 3.30 -13.11
C VAL A 55 -1.93 4.54 -13.43
N SER A 56 -3.01 4.76 -12.67
CA SER A 56 -3.84 5.96 -12.82
C SER A 56 -3.04 7.25 -12.57
N ALA A 57 -2.25 7.28 -11.49
CA ALA A 57 -1.40 8.41 -11.14
C ALA A 57 -0.34 8.69 -12.20
N LEU A 58 0.31 7.64 -12.73
CA LEU A 58 1.30 7.76 -13.81
C LEU A 58 0.70 8.35 -15.08
N LEU A 59 -0.50 7.90 -15.48
CA LEU A 59 -1.20 8.44 -16.65
C LEU A 59 -1.62 9.91 -16.44
N ALA A 60 -2.12 10.25 -15.25
CA ALA A 60 -2.54 11.61 -14.92
C ALA A 60 -1.36 12.59 -14.91
N HIS A 61 -0.27 12.24 -14.21
CA HIS A 61 0.92 13.10 -14.07
C HIS A 61 1.81 13.07 -15.32
N GLY A 62 1.81 11.96 -16.06
CA GLY A 62 2.54 11.82 -17.32
C GLY A 62 2.06 12.79 -18.39
N ARG A 63 0.75 13.08 -18.43
CA ARG A 63 0.18 14.11 -19.32
C ARG A 63 0.62 15.53 -18.98
N LEU A 64 1.03 15.77 -17.73
CA LEU A 64 1.46 17.07 -17.25
C LEU A 64 3.01 17.24 -17.34
N SER A 65 3.75 16.24 -17.85
CA SER A 65 5.22 16.24 -17.93
C SER A 65 5.96 16.36 -16.58
N HIS A 66 5.32 16.01 -15.46
CA HIS A 66 5.94 16.01 -14.12
C HIS A 66 6.64 14.68 -13.77
N VAL A 67 6.78 13.75 -14.72
CA VAL A 67 7.29 12.41 -14.45
C VAL A 67 8.78 12.33 -14.78
N ASP A 68 9.61 12.16 -13.75
CA ASP A 68 11.00 11.76 -13.92
C ASP A 68 11.10 10.24 -14.10
N PHE A 69 11.13 9.83 -15.37
CA PHE A 69 11.25 8.41 -15.74
C PHE A 69 12.57 7.77 -15.30
N ARG A 70 13.66 8.55 -15.18
CA ARG A 70 14.96 8.00 -14.77
C ARG A 70 14.88 7.55 -13.32
N THR A 71 14.44 8.43 -12.43
CA THR A 71 14.25 8.10 -11.01
C THR A 71 13.17 7.03 -10.84
N GLY A 72 12.08 7.11 -11.61
CA GLY A 72 11.00 6.12 -11.60
C GLY A 72 11.46 4.70 -11.95
N ILE A 73 12.34 4.53 -12.94
CA ILE A 73 12.87 3.21 -13.31
C ILE A 73 13.77 2.65 -12.21
N PHE A 74 14.67 3.46 -11.64
CA PHE A 74 15.54 3.00 -10.54
C PHE A 74 14.72 2.56 -9.31
N LEU A 75 13.72 3.36 -8.92
CA LEU A 75 12.79 2.99 -7.85
C LEU A 75 11.94 1.77 -8.22
N GLY A 76 11.51 1.64 -9.47
CA GLY A 76 10.74 0.51 -9.96
C GLY A 76 11.53 -0.80 -9.87
N VAL A 77 12.78 -0.83 -10.32
CA VAL A 77 13.65 -2.01 -10.23
C VAL A 77 13.93 -2.37 -8.78
N GLY A 78 14.29 -1.39 -7.95
CA GLY A 78 14.50 -1.62 -6.51
C GLY A 78 13.24 -2.14 -5.82
N GLY A 79 12.08 -1.59 -6.16
CA GLY A 79 10.77 -2.01 -5.67
C GLY A 79 10.41 -3.43 -6.11
N MET A 80 10.70 -3.82 -7.35
CA MET A 80 10.48 -5.20 -7.82
C MET A 80 11.30 -6.20 -7.01
N VAL A 81 12.60 -5.95 -6.84
CA VAL A 81 13.48 -6.83 -6.04
C VAL A 81 13.00 -6.89 -4.59
N GLY A 82 12.71 -5.74 -3.98
CA GLY A 82 12.21 -5.65 -2.61
C GLY A 82 10.87 -6.35 -2.41
N ALA A 83 9.94 -6.24 -3.37
CA ALA A 83 8.64 -6.90 -3.29
C ALA A 83 8.75 -8.43 -3.33
N GLN A 84 9.64 -8.98 -4.16
CA GLN A 84 9.88 -10.43 -4.21
C GLN A 84 10.47 -10.94 -2.89
N ILE A 85 11.50 -10.27 -2.37
CA ILE A 85 12.10 -10.62 -1.08
C ILE A 85 11.07 -10.50 0.05
N GLY A 86 10.29 -9.42 0.06
CA GLY A 86 9.23 -9.20 1.05
C GLY A 86 8.16 -10.28 1.04
N ALA A 87 7.75 -10.76 -0.15
CA ALA A 87 6.81 -11.87 -0.28
C ALA A 87 7.38 -13.17 0.29
N MET A 88 8.65 -13.50 0.00
CA MET A 88 9.32 -14.69 0.56
C MET A 88 9.41 -14.63 2.09
N LEU A 89 9.73 -13.46 2.64
CA LEU A 89 9.79 -13.27 4.10
C LEU A 89 8.39 -13.37 4.74
N LEU A 90 7.35 -12.91 4.06
CA LEU A 90 5.98 -12.93 4.58
C LEU A 90 5.48 -14.35 4.85
N ASP A 91 5.89 -15.33 4.06
CA ASP A 91 5.52 -16.74 4.26
C ASP A 91 6.11 -17.35 5.53
N SER A 92 7.21 -16.79 6.03
CA SER A 92 7.85 -17.21 7.28
C SER A 92 7.30 -16.49 8.52
N VAL A 93 6.36 -15.54 8.35
CA VAL A 93 5.88 -14.66 9.42
C VAL A 93 4.41 -14.93 9.72
N SER A 94 4.09 -15.20 10.99
CA SER A 94 2.69 -15.36 11.41
C SER A 94 1.89 -14.07 11.24
N THR A 95 0.58 -14.17 11.00
CA THR A 95 -0.30 -12.98 10.86
C THR A 95 -0.24 -12.07 12.10
N ALA A 96 -0.04 -12.64 13.30
CA ALA A 96 0.11 -11.86 14.54
C ALA A 96 1.44 -11.08 14.59
N GLN A 97 2.55 -11.69 14.18
CA GLN A 97 3.84 -10.99 14.07
C GLN A 97 3.79 -9.91 12.99
N PHE A 98 3.20 -10.20 11.83
CA PHE A 98 3.01 -9.21 10.77
C PHE A 98 2.23 -8.00 11.28
N LYS A 99 1.10 -8.22 11.96
CA LYS A 99 0.31 -7.15 12.60
C LYS A 99 1.15 -6.26 13.51
N LYS A 100 1.98 -6.86 14.38
CA LYS A 100 2.84 -6.11 15.31
C LYS A 100 3.91 -5.29 14.59
N ILE A 101 4.63 -5.90 13.65
CA ILE A 101 5.69 -5.23 12.87
C ILE A 101 5.08 -4.09 12.06
N PHE A 102 3.96 -4.35 11.37
CA PHE A 102 3.28 -3.35 10.56
C PHE A 102 2.79 -2.17 11.40
N ALA A 103 2.23 -2.43 12.59
CA ALA A 103 1.82 -1.37 13.51
C ALA A 103 3.02 -0.51 14.00
N LEU A 104 4.15 -1.13 14.33
CA LEU A 104 5.36 -0.41 14.71
C LEU A 104 5.88 0.49 13.58
N VAL A 105 5.90 -0.02 12.34
CA VAL A 105 6.32 0.75 11.17
C VAL A 105 5.38 1.95 10.95
N LEU A 106 4.07 1.76 11.05
CA LEU A 106 3.11 2.86 10.90
C LEU A 106 3.23 3.91 12.00
N MET A 107 3.44 3.50 13.26
CA MET A 107 3.69 4.45 14.35
C MET A 107 4.99 5.23 14.15
N GLY A 108 6.05 4.55 13.69
CA GLY A 108 7.32 5.21 13.33
C GLY A 108 7.15 6.22 12.20
N LEU A 109 6.41 5.85 11.15
CA LEU A 109 6.10 6.75 10.04
C LEU A 109 5.27 7.96 10.49
N ALA A 110 4.25 7.72 11.34
CA ALA A 110 3.44 8.79 11.90
C ALA A 110 4.29 9.76 12.73
N GLY A 111 5.18 9.24 13.59
CA GLY A 111 6.14 10.05 14.34
C GLY A 111 7.03 10.87 13.40
N TYR A 112 7.65 10.24 12.41
CA TYR A 112 8.50 10.92 11.44
C TYR A 112 7.78 12.07 10.71
N LEU A 113 6.55 11.84 10.26
CA LEU A 113 5.74 12.86 9.59
C LEU A 113 5.24 13.97 10.52
N PHE A 114 5.17 13.75 11.83
CA PHE A 114 4.70 14.75 12.79
C PHE A 114 5.83 15.70 13.24
N PHE A 115 7.06 15.20 13.27
CA PHE A 115 8.24 15.95 13.69
C PHE A 115 9.02 16.59 12.53
N LYS A 116 8.62 16.34 11.29
CA LYS A 116 9.21 16.91 10.08
C LYS A 116 8.19 17.74 9.32
#